data_AF-A0A133CHF6-F1
#
_entry.id   AF-A0A133CHF6-F1
#
_cell.length_a   1.000
_cell.length_b   1.000
_cell.length_c   1.000
_cell.angle_alpha   90.00
_cell.angle_beta   90.00
_cell.angle_gamma   90.00
#
_symmetry.space_group_name_H-M   'P 1'
#
loop_
_entity.id
_entity.type
_entity.pdbx_description
1 polymer ?
#
loop_
_entity_poly.entity_id
_entity_poly.type
_entity_poly.pdbx_seq_one_letter_code
_entity_poly.pdbx_strand_id
1 'polypeptide(L)'
;MFGFFKKKEKEPKKVLAKEEKALSPEATEKIQSEITQLKQEISTTQDKHKLAKLYEQVGLKFSELYVNDQAIQYLEKSLENKQTIGDGYKKLMSLYNQKRADAARAGDDQGIDYYMGKMDEMRQIAKQVTIKGNK
;
A
#
# COMPACT_ATOMS: atom_id res chain seq x y z
N MET A 1 -58.42 15.16 -12.54
CA MET A 1 -57.49 15.32 -13.67
C MET A 1 -56.10 14.92 -13.22
N PHE A 2 -55.59 13.79 -13.73
CA PHE A 2 -54.21 13.35 -13.54
C PHE A 2 -53.30 14.12 -14.50
N GLY A 3 -52.19 14.66 -14.01
CA GLY A 3 -51.37 15.61 -14.77
C GLY A 3 -49.92 15.72 -14.29
N PHE A 4 -49.16 14.64 -14.47
CA PHE A 4 -47.74 14.61 -14.83
C PHE A 4 -46.69 15.35 -13.97
N PHE A 5 -46.04 14.56 -13.11
CA PHE A 5 -44.68 14.78 -12.60
C PHE A 5 -43.68 14.96 -13.75
N LYS A 6 -43.11 16.17 -13.90
CA LYS A 6 -41.88 16.37 -14.70
C LYS A 6 -40.66 16.03 -13.83
N LYS A 7 -40.11 14.83 -14.03
CA LYS A 7 -38.73 14.48 -13.66
C LYS A 7 -37.79 15.47 -14.36
N LYS A 8 -37.12 16.34 -13.60
CA LYS A 8 -35.86 16.93 -14.06
C LYS A 8 -34.83 15.81 -14.00
N GLU A 9 -34.39 15.38 -15.17
CA GLU A 9 -33.21 14.54 -15.34
C GLU A 9 -32.05 15.24 -14.65
N LYS A 10 -31.57 14.62 -13.57
CA LYS A 10 -30.28 14.96 -13.01
C LYS A 10 -29.26 14.54 -14.05
N GLU A 11 -28.62 15.51 -14.67
CA GLU A 11 -27.40 15.30 -15.45
C GLU A 11 -26.50 14.32 -14.71
N PRO A 12 -25.88 13.35 -15.42
CA PRO A 12 -24.99 12.41 -14.77
C PRO A 12 -23.87 13.20 -14.11
N LYS A 13 -23.82 13.14 -12.78
CA LYS A 13 -22.69 13.58 -11.97
C LYS A 13 -21.43 13.07 -12.66
N LYS A 14 -20.56 13.98 -13.10
CA LYS A 14 -19.20 13.65 -13.52
C LYS A 14 -18.58 12.79 -12.43
N VAL A 15 -18.54 11.49 -12.69
CA VAL A 15 -17.91 10.50 -11.85
C VAL A 15 -16.43 10.60 -12.17
N LEU A 16 -15.64 11.02 -11.18
CA LEU A 16 -14.25 10.64 -10.96
C LEU A 16 -13.26 10.91 -12.13
N ALA A 17 -12.60 12.07 -12.05
CA ALA A 17 -11.17 12.11 -12.30
C ALA A 17 -10.53 12.76 -11.07
N LYS A 18 -10.23 11.95 -10.06
CA LYS A 18 -9.10 12.28 -9.20
C LYS A 18 -7.92 12.25 -10.16
N GLU A 19 -7.39 13.41 -10.48
CA GLU A 19 -6.10 13.55 -11.15
C GLU A 19 -5.08 12.75 -10.33
N GLU A 20 -4.86 11.49 -10.69
CA GLU A 20 -3.59 10.83 -10.42
C GLU A 20 -2.55 11.74 -11.05
N LYS A 21 -1.71 12.36 -10.21
CA LYS A 21 -0.51 13.04 -10.69
C LYS A 21 0.32 11.99 -11.41
N ALA A 22 0.15 11.90 -12.73
CA ALA A 22 0.99 11.08 -13.56
C ALA A 22 2.44 11.54 -13.34
N LEU A 23 3.27 10.63 -12.83
CA LEU A 23 4.71 10.85 -12.73
C LEU A 23 5.25 11.16 -14.13
N SER A 24 6.27 12.00 -14.23
CA SER A 24 6.95 12.17 -15.51
C SER A 24 7.58 10.83 -15.96
N PRO A 25 7.72 10.60 -17.28
CA PRO A 25 8.41 9.41 -17.78
C PRO A 25 9.82 9.29 -17.17
N GLU A 26 10.56 10.40 -17.10
CA GLU A 26 11.90 10.45 -16.49
C GLU A 26 11.90 10.04 -15.01
N ALA A 27 10.94 10.53 -14.21
CA ALA A 27 10.83 10.15 -12.81
C ALA A 27 10.48 8.67 -12.65
N THR A 28 9.60 8.16 -13.52
CA THR A 28 9.21 6.74 -13.54
C THR A 28 10.40 5.84 -13.87
N GLU A 29 11.16 6.17 -14.91
CA GLU A 29 12.36 5.43 -15.32
C GLU A 29 13.43 5.45 -14.22
N LYS A 30 13.64 6.60 -13.58
CA LYS A 30 14.56 6.72 -12.46
C LYS A 30 14.18 5.79 -11.31
N ILE A 31 12.91 5.80 -10.91
CA ILE A 31 12.43 4.93 -9.81
C ILE A 31 12.55 3.44 -10.20
N GLN A 32 12.27 3.08 -11.44
CA GLN A 32 12.45 1.69 -11.93
C GLN A 32 13.91 1.25 -11.91
N SER A 33 14.83 2.14 -12.26
CA SER A 33 16.28 1.89 -12.16
C SER A 33 16.71 1.67 -10.71
N GLU A 34 16.26 2.53 -9.78
CA GLU A 34 16.52 2.37 -8.33
C GLU A 34 15.97 1.03 -7.81
N ILE A 35 14.75 0.64 -8.20
CA ILE A 35 14.16 -0.67 -7.84
C ILE A 35 15.03 -1.81 -8.35
N THR A 36 15.55 -1.72 -9.57
CA THR A 36 16.40 -2.77 -10.17
C THR A 36 17.70 -2.94 -9.40
N GLN A 37 18.36 -1.83 -9.06
CA GLN A 37 19.59 -1.83 -8.26
C GLN A 37 19.36 -2.44 -6.87
N LEU A 38 18.30 -2.02 -6.19
CA LEU A 38 17.95 -2.56 -4.87
C LEU A 38 17.64 -4.06 -4.91
N LYS A 39 16.96 -4.55 -5.96
CA LYS A 39 16.71 -5.99 -6.15
C LYS A 39 17.99 -6.79 -6.37
N GLN A 40 18.97 -6.22 -7.06
CA GLN A 40 20.29 -6.84 -7.21
C GLN A 40 21.04 -6.87 -5.87
N GLU A 41 20.92 -5.83 -5.04
CA GLU A 41 21.47 -5.88 -3.68
C GLU A 41 20.80 -6.95 -2.81
N ILE A 42 19.49 -7.12 -2.94
CA ILE A 42 18.74 -8.18 -2.23
C ILE A 42 19.27 -9.56 -2.59
N SER A 43 19.58 -9.83 -3.87
CA SER A 43 20.06 -11.16 -4.29
C SER A 43 21.50 -11.46 -3.85
N THR A 44 22.25 -10.47 -3.40
CA THR A 44 23.68 -10.60 -3.02
C THR A 44 23.91 -10.62 -1.51
N THR A 45 22.86 -10.45 -0.70
CA THR A 45 22.98 -10.41 0.76
C THR A 45 22.07 -11.43 1.45
N GLN A 46 22.56 -12.00 2.56
CA GLN A 46 21.80 -12.86 3.45
C GLN A 46 21.58 -12.23 4.84
N ASP A 47 22.08 -11.00 5.05
CA ASP A 47 21.91 -10.30 6.31
C ASP A 47 20.46 -9.85 6.46
N LYS A 48 19.75 -10.40 7.45
CA LYS A 48 18.33 -10.10 7.67
C LYS A 48 18.06 -8.62 7.94
N HIS A 49 18.95 -7.92 8.65
CA HIS A 49 18.76 -6.50 8.90
C HIS A 49 18.95 -5.65 7.63
N LYS A 50 19.91 -6.01 6.77
CA LYS A 50 20.10 -5.39 5.47
C LYS A 50 18.94 -5.71 4.53
N LEU A 51 18.51 -6.98 4.47
CA LEU A 51 17.35 -7.42 3.68
C LEU A 51 16.09 -6.64 4.08
N ALA A 52 15.82 -6.48 5.38
CA ALA A 52 14.67 -5.71 5.84
C ALA A 52 14.67 -4.27 5.28
N LYS A 53 15.82 -3.59 5.32
CA LYS A 53 15.96 -2.22 4.79
C LYS A 53 15.81 -2.17 3.26
N LEU A 54 16.42 -3.10 2.54
CA LEU A 54 16.33 -3.14 1.08
C LEU A 54 14.90 -3.44 0.62
N TYR A 55 14.23 -4.41 1.25
CA TYR A 55 12.82 -4.71 0.97
C TYR A 55 11.92 -3.51 1.29
N GLU A 56 12.17 -2.79 2.39
CA GLU A 56 11.44 -1.56 2.73
C GLU A 56 11.59 -0.51 1.62
N GLN A 57 12.81 -0.24 1.18
CA GLN A 57 13.10 0.74 0.13
C GLN A 57 12.40 0.36 -1.19
N VAL A 58 12.48 -0.89 -1.61
CA VAL A 58 11.80 -1.36 -2.83
C VAL A 58 10.28 -1.19 -2.70
N GLY A 59 9.70 -1.55 -1.55
CA GLY A 59 8.28 -1.40 -1.30
C GLY A 59 7.81 0.06 -1.35
N LEU A 60 8.59 0.97 -0.76
CA LEU A 60 8.31 2.41 -0.83
C LEU A 60 8.39 2.93 -2.27
N LYS A 61 9.38 2.50 -3.04
CA LYS A 61 9.54 2.87 -4.46
C LYS A 61 8.40 2.36 -5.34
N PHE A 62 7.92 1.14 -5.11
CA PHE A 62 6.71 0.66 -5.78
C PHE A 62 5.47 1.45 -5.40
N SER A 63 5.37 1.92 -4.15
CA SER A 63 4.29 2.83 -3.76
C SER A 63 4.40 4.19 -4.45
N GLU A 64 5.60 4.71 -4.71
CA GLU A 64 5.78 5.93 -5.50
C GLU A 64 5.23 5.74 -6.93
N LEU A 65 5.42 4.56 -7.51
CA LEU A 65 4.88 4.18 -8.83
C LEU A 65 3.40 3.77 -8.82
N TYR A 66 2.69 3.87 -7.70
CA TYR A 66 1.32 3.39 -7.53
C TYR A 66 1.12 1.89 -7.83
N VAL A 67 2.20 1.09 -7.82
CA VAL A 67 2.14 -0.37 -8.01
C VAL A 67 1.90 -1.04 -6.66
N ASN A 68 0.69 -0.85 -6.13
CA ASN A 68 0.36 -1.14 -4.74
C ASN A 68 0.56 -2.61 -4.35
N ASP A 69 0.30 -3.56 -5.23
CA ASP A 69 0.47 -4.99 -4.91
C ASP A 69 1.94 -5.36 -4.70
N GLN A 70 2.83 -4.82 -5.54
CA GLN A 70 4.27 -5.01 -5.37
C GLN A 70 4.77 -4.25 -4.14
N ALA A 71 4.25 -3.04 -3.89
CA ALA A 71 4.58 -2.30 -2.68
C ALA A 71 4.25 -3.11 -1.42
N ILE A 72 3.03 -3.67 -1.33
CA ILE A 72 2.60 -4.53 -0.22
C ILE A 72 3.54 -5.72 -0.05
N GLN A 73 3.79 -6.49 -1.12
CA GLN A 73 4.62 -7.69 -1.06
C GLN A 73 6.03 -7.42 -0.52
N TYR A 74 6.66 -6.32 -0.94
CA TYR A 74 8.01 -5.97 -0.50
C TYR A 74 8.02 -5.42 0.93
N LEU A 75 7.01 -4.64 1.32
CA LEU A 75 6.88 -4.15 2.70
C LEU A 75 6.60 -5.29 3.69
N GLU A 76 5.80 -6.29 3.31
CA GLU A 76 5.60 -7.51 4.11
C GLU A 76 6.92 -8.26 4.32
N LYS A 77 7.69 -8.51 3.25
CA LYS A 77 9.02 -9.14 3.35
C LYS A 77 9.99 -8.35 4.23
N SER A 78 9.89 -7.02 4.22
CA SER A 78 10.69 -6.19 5.12
C SER A 78 10.38 -6.51 6.59
N LEU A 79 9.10 -6.52 6.97
CA LEU A 79 8.65 -6.80 8.34
C LEU A 79 8.88 -8.25 8.77
N GLU A 80 8.83 -9.21 7.84
CA GLU A 80 9.22 -10.61 8.07
C GLU A 80 10.71 -10.73 8.47
N ASN A 81 11.58 -9.93 7.83
CA ASN A 81 13.00 -9.92 8.14
C ASN A 81 13.32 -9.14 9.42
N LYS A 82 12.68 -7.99 9.62
CA LYS A 82 12.78 -7.18 10.84
C LYS A 82 11.52 -6.35 11.05
N GLN A 83 10.79 -6.67 12.11
CA GLN A 83 9.67 -5.85 12.57
C GLN A 83 10.14 -4.44 12.94
N THR A 84 9.47 -3.42 12.40
CA THR A 84 9.67 -2.01 12.76
C THR A 84 8.33 -1.26 12.70
N ILE A 85 8.29 -0.05 13.23
CA ILE A 85 7.16 0.91 13.11
C ILE A 85 7.56 2.15 12.30
N GLY A 86 8.52 1.99 11.39
CA GLY A 86 9.06 3.04 10.52
C GLY A 86 8.15 3.40 9.35
N ASP A 87 8.74 3.96 8.30
CA ASP A 87 7.97 4.49 7.16
C ASP A 87 7.37 3.38 6.29
N GLY A 88 8.08 2.25 6.11
CA GLY A 88 7.54 1.07 5.45
C GLY A 88 6.31 0.50 6.16
N TYR A 89 6.33 0.44 7.50
CA TYR A 89 5.19 0.03 8.31
C TYR A 89 3.99 0.96 8.09
N LYS A 90 4.20 2.28 8.20
CA LYS A 90 3.12 3.27 8.00
C LYS A 90 2.54 3.19 6.59
N LYS A 91 3.41 3.01 5.60
CA LYS A 91 2.99 2.86 4.21
C LYS A 91 2.15 1.60 4.01
N LEU A 92 2.60 0.46 4.53
CA LEU A 92 1.86 -0.79 4.43
C LEU A 92 0.47 -0.68 5.07
N MET A 93 0.39 -0.05 6.25
CA MET A 93 -0.88 0.21 6.93
C MET A 93 -1.83 1.09 6.09
N SER A 94 -1.29 2.10 5.40
CA SER A 94 -2.06 2.92 4.44
C SER A 94 -2.56 2.09 3.25
N LEU A 95 -1.71 1.21 2.70
CA LEU A 95 -2.04 0.35 1.55
C LEU A 95 -3.11 -0.69 1.90
N TYR A 96 -3.03 -1.33 3.06
CA TYR A 96 -4.10 -2.24 3.52
C TYR A 96 -5.42 -1.52 3.75
N ASN A 97 -5.40 -0.31 4.31
CA ASN A 97 -6.62 0.48 4.45
C ASN A 97 -7.24 0.83 3.09
N GLN A 98 -6.41 1.16 2.10
CA GLN A 98 -6.87 1.39 0.73
C GLN A 98 -7.52 0.12 0.16
N LYS A 99 -6.84 -1.02 0.26
CA LYS A 99 -7.38 -2.30 -0.23
C LYS A 99 -8.68 -2.71 0.45
N ARG A 100 -8.81 -2.49 1.77
CA ARG A 100 -10.06 -2.69 2.51
C ARG A 100 -11.18 -1.78 1.97
N ALA A 101 -10.88 -0.52 1.69
CA ALA A 101 -11.84 0.42 1.14
C ALA A 101 -12.25 0.04 -0.30
N ASP A 102 -11.32 -0.48 -1.10
CA ASP A 102 -11.59 -0.98 -2.45
C ASP A 102 -12.50 -2.21 -2.39
N ALA A 103 -12.24 -3.17 -1.49
CA ALA A 103 -13.10 -4.32 -1.24
C ALA A 103 -14.52 -3.90 -0.82
N ALA A 104 -14.63 -2.95 0.11
CA ALA A 104 -15.93 -2.40 0.53
C ALA A 104 -16.71 -1.75 -0.62
N ARG A 105 -16.03 -1.03 -1.53
CA ARG A 105 -16.68 -0.47 -2.73
C ARG A 105 -17.11 -1.54 -3.72
N ALA A 106 -16.41 -2.67 -3.76
CA ALA A 106 -16.73 -3.81 -4.60
C ALA A 106 -17.80 -4.74 -4.00
N GLY A 107 -18.18 -4.56 -2.73
CA GLY A 107 -19.04 -5.51 -2.02
C GLY A 107 -18.35 -6.85 -1.73
N ASP A 108 -17.02 -6.85 -1.64
CA ASP A 108 -16.20 -8.02 -1.34
C ASP A 108 -15.98 -8.15 0.16
N ASP A 109 -16.92 -8.82 0.84
CA ASP A 109 -16.88 -9.04 2.29
C ASP A 109 -15.62 -9.82 2.72
N GLN A 110 -15.17 -10.79 1.89
CA GLN A 110 -13.95 -11.56 2.17
C GLN A 110 -12.71 -10.67 2.13
N GLY A 111 -12.64 -9.75 1.16
CA GLY A 111 -11.58 -8.76 1.07
C GLY A 111 -11.59 -7.80 2.26
N ILE A 112 -12.76 -7.36 2.72
CA ILE A 112 -12.88 -6.50 3.91
C ILE A 112 -12.29 -7.21 5.14
N ASP A 113 -12.73 -8.45 5.40
CA ASP A 113 -12.28 -9.24 6.54
C ASP A 113 -10.78 -9.54 6.47
N TYR A 114 -10.28 -9.90 5.28
CA TYR A 114 -8.87 -10.16 5.06
C TYR A 114 -8.00 -8.94 5.43
N TYR A 115 -8.32 -7.76 4.90
CA TYR A 115 -7.54 -6.55 5.19
C TYR A 115 -7.78 -6.02 6.61
N MET A 116 -8.90 -6.35 7.26
CA MET A 116 -9.05 -6.12 8.70
C MET A 116 -8.09 -6.99 9.51
N GLY A 117 -7.96 -8.28 9.19
CA GLY A 117 -6.98 -9.17 9.82
C GLY A 117 -5.54 -8.65 9.65
N LYS A 118 -5.19 -8.17 8.45
CA LYS A 118 -3.90 -7.51 8.20
C LYS A 118 -3.67 -6.28 9.06
N MET A 119 -4.69 -5.47 9.31
CA MET A 119 -4.59 -4.32 10.20
C MET A 119 -4.37 -4.72 11.66
N ASP A 120 -4.93 -5.84 12.10
CA ASP A 120 -4.68 -6.38 13.44
C ASP A 120 -3.27 -6.95 13.59
N GLU A 121 -2.73 -7.63 12.58
CA GLU A 121 -1.32 -8.05 12.52
C GLU A 121 -0.38 -6.84 12.72
N MET A 122 -0.65 -5.75 12.01
CA MET A 122 0.12 -4.50 12.14
C MET A 122 0.09 -3.95 13.57
N ARG A 123 -1.07 -3.94 14.23
CA ARG A 123 -1.19 -3.51 15.64
C ARG A 123 -0.37 -4.40 16.58
N GLN A 124 -0.34 -5.70 16.35
CA GLN A 124 0.49 -6.62 17.15
C GLN A 124 1.98 -6.36 16.95
N ILE A 125 2.41 -6.09 15.70
CA ILE A 125 3.79 -5.68 15.40
C ILE A 125 4.14 -4.41 16.20
N ALA A 126 3.30 -3.38 16.16
CA ALA A 126 3.55 -2.14 16.90
C ALA A 126 3.69 -2.39 18.40
N LYS A 127 2.78 -3.18 18.99
CA LYS A 127 2.85 -3.57 20.40
C LYS A 127 4.16 -4.30 20.73
N GLN A 128 4.56 -5.27 19.91
CA GLN A 128 5.78 -6.05 20.12
C GLN A 128 7.04 -5.18 20.03
N VAL A 129 7.12 -4.30 19.02
CA VAL A 129 8.26 -3.39 18.83
C VAL A 129 8.36 -2.39 19.99
N THR A 130 7.24 -1.81 20.43
CA THR A 130 7.24 -0.87 21.57
C THR A 130 7.66 -1.55 22.88
N ILE A 131 7.19 -2.77 23.14
CA ILE A 131 7.58 -3.51 24.35
C ILE A 131 9.07 -3.90 24.30
N LYS A 132 9.56 -4.36 23.15
CA LYS A 132 10.98 -4.75 22.98
C LYS A 132 11.92 -3.54 23.03
N GLY A 133 11.50 -2.38 22.55
CA GLY A 133 12.31 -1.14 22.57
C GLY A 133 12.44 -0.50 23.95
N ASN A 134 11.63 -0.91 24.92
CA ASN A 134 11.69 -0.47 26.32
C ASN A 134 12.53 -1.40 27.22
N LYS A 135 13.31 -2.32 26.63
CA LYS A 135 14.28 -3.18 27.34
C LYS A 135 15.69 -2.86 26.86
#